data_AF-A0A9E1RNX4-F1
#
_entry.id   AF-A0A9E1RNX4-F1
#
_cell.length_a   1.000
_cell.length_b   1.000
_cell.length_c   1.000
_cell.angle_alpha   90.00
_cell.angle_beta   90.00
_cell.angle_gamma   90.00
#
_symmetry.space_group_name_H-M   'P 1'
#
loop_
_entity.id
_entity.type
_entity.pdbx_description
1 polymer ?
#
loop_
_entity_poly.entity_id
_entity_poly.type
_entity_poly.pdbx_seq_one_letter_code
_entity_poly.pdbx_strand_id
1 'polypeptide(L)' 'YRKELEAVKDLAEREVLYEKMVDKMYEHGKAVSAASYFEFDDVIDPADSRKWIMTALRSAPSPENTPRRHRPIDTV' A
#
# COMPACT_ATOMS: atom_id res chain seq x y z
N TYR A 1 12.78 -4.73 -16.34
CA TYR A 1 14.08 -4.06 -16.52
C TYR A 1 15.28 -4.96 -16.80
N ARG A 2 15.29 -6.24 -16.39
CA ARG A 2 16.46 -7.14 -16.63
C ARG A 2 16.99 -7.12 -18.08
N LYS A 3 16.12 -7.36 -19.06
CA LYS A 3 16.50 -7.39 -20.49
C LYS A 3 17.05 -6.06 -21.02
N GLU A 4 16.53 -4.95 -20.51
CA GLU A 4 16.94 -3.59 -20.92
C GLU A 4 18.32 -3.23 -20.33
N LEU A 5 18.58 -3.62 -19.07
CA LEU A 5 19.88 -3.42 -18.44
C LEU A 5 20.96 -4.33 -19.03
N GLU A 6 20.62 -5.56 -19.40
CA GLU A 6 21.54 -6.50 -20.08
C GLU A 6 21.92 -6.05 -21.49
N ALA A 7 21.08 -5.23 -22.15
CA ALA A 7 21.37 -4.68 -23.47
C ALA A 7 22.43 -3.54 -23.44
N VAL A 8 22.65 -2.91 -22.28
CA VAL A 8 23.64 -1.84 -22.11
C VAL A 8 25.00 -2.43 -21.80
N LYS A 9 25.97 -2.21 -22.70
CA LYS A 9 27.32 -2.79 -22.60
C LYS A 9 28.24 -1.99 -21.68
N ASP A 10 28.06 -0.67 -21.60
CA ASP A 10 28.81 0.16 -20.68
C ASP A 10 28.24 0.06 -19.27
N LEU A 11 29.10 -0.24 -18.30
CA LEU A 11 28.70 -0.42 -16.91
C LEU A 11 28.24 0.89 -16.28
N ALA A 12 28.85 2.02 -16.65
CA ALA A 12 28.47 3.31 -16.11
C ALA A 12 27.09 3.74 -16.63
N GLU A 13 26.85 3.65 -17.94
CA GLU A 13 25.52 3.89 -18.52
C GLU A 13 24.44 2.95 -17.96
N ARG A 14 24.77 1.67 -17.72
CA ARG A 14 23.83 0.71 -17.14
C ARG A 14 23.42 1.08 -15.72
N GLU A 15 24.35 1.55 -14.90
CA GLU A 15 24.08 2.00 -13.54
C GLU A 15 23.15 3.22 -13.53
N VAL A 16 23.41 4.20 -14.39
CA VAL A 16 22.56 5.38 -14.54
C VAL A 16 21.15 4.99 -14.98
N LEU A 17 21.02 4.02 -15.89
CA LEU A 17 19.72 3.51 -16.32
C LEU A 17 18.98 2.80 -15.18
N TYR A 18 19.70 2.02 -14.38
CA TYR A 18 19.16 1.33 -13.21
C TYR A 18 18.62 2.31 -12.18
N GLU A 19 19.42 3.30 -11.77
CA GLU A 19 19.02 4.37 -10.84
C GLU A 19 17.75 5.08 -11.34
N LYS A 20 17.72 5.46 -12.62
CA LYS A 20 16.54 6.08 -13.24
C LYS A 20 15.28 5.21 -13.17
N MET A 21 15.42 3.90 -13.34
CA MET A 21 14.30 2.97 -13.24
C MET A 21 13.81 2.82 -11.80
N VAL A 22 14.74 2.79 -10.83
CA VAL A 22 14.44 2.75 -9.40
C VAL A 22 13.71 4.02 -8.97
N ASP A 23 14.21 5.20 -9.34
CA ASP A 23 13.57 6.49 -9.05
C ASP A 23 12.14 6.54 -9.59
N LYS A 24 11.93 6.07 -10.83
CA LYS A 24 10.58 6.00 -11.41
C LYS A 24 9.66 5.10 -10.59
N MET A 25 10.16 3.99 -10.06
CA MET A 25 9.38 3.10 -9.21
C MET A 25 9.07 3.71 -7.85
N TYR A 26 9.99 4.48 -7.27
CA TYR A 26 9.72 5.24 -6.05
C TYR A 26 8.63 6.29 -6.26
N GLU A 27 8.66 7.03 -7.37
CA GLU A 27 7.60 7.99 -7.71
C GLU A 27 6.24 7.29 -7.86
N HIS A 28 6.21 6.13 -8.52
CA HIS A 28 4.98 5.34 -8.67
C HIS A 28 4.46 4.80 -7.33
N GLY A 29 5.36 4.39 -6.44
CA GLY A 29 5.05 3.84 -5.11
C GLY A 29 4.66 4.90 -4.07
N LYS A 30 4.72 6.19 -4.40
CA LYS A 30 4.22 7.24 -3.50
C LYS A 30 2.71 7.07 -3.30
N ALA A 31 2.27 7.31 -2.07
CA ALA A 31 0.85 7.16 -1.68
C ALA A 31 -0.11 7.89 -2.62
N VAL A 32 0.24 9.11 -3.07
CA VAL A 32 -0.59 9.89 -4.00
C VAL A 32 -0.73 9.23 -5.37
N SER A 33 0.35 8.62 -5.89
CA SER A 33 0.32 7.88 -7.15
C SER A 33 -0.51 6.60 -6.99
N ALA A 34 -0.23 5.79 -5.95
CA ALA A 34 -0.98 4.56 -5.69
C ALA A 34 -2.50 4.79 -5.46
N ALA A 35 -2.86 5.86 -4.72
CA ALA A 35 -4.26 6.22 -4.50
C ALA A 35 -4.99 6.61 -5.78
N SER A 36 -4.31 7.23 -6.75
CA SER A 36 -4.92 7.53 -8.06
C SER A 36 -5.27 6.28 -8.89
N TYR A 37 -4.65 5.14 -8.58
CA TYR A 37 -4.98 3.84 -9.13
C TYR A 37 -6.02 3.05 -8.30
N PHE A 38 -6.58 3.66 -7.24
CA PHE A 38 -7.55 3.05 -6.33
C PHE A 38 -7.05 1.78 -5.63
N GLU A 39 -5.75 1.68 -5.37
CA GLU A 39 -5.19 0.60 -4.54
C GLU A 39 -5.58 0.74 -3.06
N PHE A 40 -5.81 1.99 -2.61
CA PHE A 40 -6.32 2.34 -1.29
C PHE A 40 -7.37 3.45 -1.43
N ASP A 41 -8.25 3.56 -0.43
CA ASP A 41 -9.38 4.50 -0.47
C ASP A 41 -8.96 5.97 -0.36
N ASP A 42 -7.92 6.29 0.44
CA ASP A 42 -7.49 7.67 0.65
C ASP A 42 -6.04 7.78 1.18
N VAL A 43 -5.44 8.97 1.03
CA VAL A 43 -4.16 9.38 1.63
C VAL A 43 -4.44 10.44 2.69
N ILE A 44 -4.40 10.03 3.96
CA ILE A 44 -4.80 10.87 5.09
C ILE A 44 -3.61 11.44 5.87
N ASP A 45 -3.83 12.54 6.59
CA ASP A 45 -2.89 12.98 7.63
C ASP A 45 -2.80 11.90 8.72
N PRO A 46 -1.59 11.45 9.11
CA PRO A 46 -1.43 10.48 10.20
C PRO A 46 -2.16 10.87 11.50
N ALA A 47 -2.27 12.17 11.82
CA ALA A 47 -2.99 12.66 12.99
C ALA A 47 -4.50 12.38 12.93
N ASP A 48 -5.08 12.30 11.74
CA ASP A 48 -6.50 12.04 11.50
C ASP A 48 -6.88 10.55 11.53
N SER A 49 -5.91 9.63 11.67
CA SER A 49 -6.13 8.18 11.63
C SER A 49 -7.28 7.72 12.56
N ARG A 50 -7.30 8.22 13.81
CA ARG A 50 -8.34 7.86 14.79
C ARG A 50 -9.72 8.35 14.35
N LYS A 51 -9.80 9.56 13.79
CA LYS A 51 -11.05 10.13 13.30
C LYS A 51 -11.63 9.23 12.20
N TRP A 52 -10.81 8.83 11.24
CA TRP A 52 -11.22 7.92 10.15
C TRP A 52 -11.67 6.54 10.64
N ILE A 53 -10.89 5.91 11.54
CA ILE A 53 -11.26 4.62 12.13
C ILE A 53 -12.61 4.70 12.85
N MET A 54 -12.81 5.73 13.67
CA MET A 54 -14.06 5.90 14.42
C MET A 54 -15.25 6.20 13.51
N THR A 55 -15.05 6.97 12.44
CA THR A 55 -16.10 7.22 11.43
C THR A 55 -16.53 5.91 10.77
N ALA A 56 -15.56 5.09 10.32
CA ALA A 56 -15.85 3.80 9.70
C ALA A 56 -16.61 2.86 10.67
N LEU A 57 -16.12 2.73 11.92
CA LEU A 57 -16.79 1.90 12.94
C LEU A 57 -18.23 2.33 13.22
N ARG A 58 -18.50 3.64 13.28
CA ARG A 58 -19.85 4.18 13.51
C ARG A 58 -20.78 4.02 12.32
N SER A 59 -20.23 3.95 11.10
CA SER A 59 -21.01 3.68 9.89
C SER A 59 -21.41 2.21 9.75
N ALA A 60 -20.70 1.30 10.43
CA ALA A 60 -21.04 -0.11 10.44
C ALA A 60 -22.31 -0.37 11.27
N PRO A 61 -23.17 -1.32 10.87
CA PRO A 61 -24.31 -1.72 11.67
C PRO A 61 -23.85 -2.27 13.02
N SER A 62 -24.67 -2.07 14.07
CA SER A 62 -24.39 -2.64 15.38
C SER A 62 -24.26 -4.16 15.26
N PRO A 63 -23.25 -4.79 15.86
CA PRO A 63 -23.17 -6.24 15.90
C PRO A 63 -24.42 -6.78 16.60
N GLU A 64 -24.95 -7.90 16.10
CA GLU A 64 -26.02 -8.63 16.80
C GLU A 64 -25.50 -9.07 18.17
N ASN A 65 -26.23 -8.71 19.24
CA ASN A 65 -25.95 -9.15 20.62
C ASN A 65 -26.28 -10.64 20.86
N THR A 66 -26.38 -11.44 19.81
CA THR A 66 -26.65 -12.87 19.94
C THR A 66 -25.40 -13.58 20.47
N PRO A 67 -25.48 -14.34 21.57
CA PRO A 67 -24.34 -15.06 22.10
C PRO A 67 -23.91 -16.10 21.07
N ARG A 68 -22.86 -15.78 20.30
CA ARG A 68 -22.26 -16.71 19.34
C ARG A 68 -21.60 -17.82 20.14
N ARG A 69 -21.97 -19.07 19.84
CA ARG A 69 -21.26 -20.26 20.32
C ARG A 69 -19.76 -20.03 20.07
N HIS A 70 -18.96 -19.98 21.15
CA HIS A 70 -17.56 -19.58 21.08
C HIS A 70 -16.83 -20.38 20.00
N ARG A 71 -16.26 -19.67 19.02
CA ARG A 71 -15.37 -20.29 18.03
C ARG A 71 -14.03 -20.57 18.73
N PRO A 72 -13.44 -21.77 18.56
CA PRO A 72 -12.12 -22.04 19.11
C PRO A 72 -11.11 -21.03 18.54
N ILE A 73 -10.29 -20.45 19.42
CA ILE A 73 -9.19 -19.56 19.05
C ILE A 73 -7.95 -20.44 18.90
N ASP A 74 -7.29 -20.36 17.76
CA ASP A 74 -6.05 -21.08 17.53
C ASP A 74 -4.92 -20.45 18.37
N THR A 75 -4.13 -21.30 19.02
CA THR A 75 -3.07 -20.89 19.98
C THR A 75 -1.67 -21.29 19.53
N VAL A 76 -1.55 -21.77 18.27
CA VAL A 76 -0.27 -22.08 17.62
C VAL A 76 0.73 -20.93 17.63
#